data_AF-A0A376MWL8-F1
#
_entry.id   AF-A0A376MWL8-F1
#
_cell.length_a   1.000
_cell.length_b   1.000
_cell.length_c   1.000
_cell.angle_alpha   90.00
_cell.angle_beta   90.00
_cell.angle_gamma   90.00
#
_symmetry.space_group_name_H-M   'P 1'
#
loop_
_entity.id
_entity.type
_entity.pdbx_description
1 polymer ?
#
loop_
_entity_poly.entity_id
_entity_poly.type
_entity_poly.pdbx_seq_one_letter_code
_entity_poly.pdbx_strand_id
1 'polypeptide(L)' 'MPETEIENCSRRFAAVATNLSTGRELWFTEGDLHLAIRASCSIPGLMAPVAHNGYWLVDGAVVNPIPISLTRAWVLIL' A
#
# COMPACT_ATOMS: atom_id res chain seq x y z
N MET A 1 9.81 2.36 -20.04
CA MET A 1 9.58 3.17 -18.84
C MET A 1 8.60 2.37 -17.99
N PRO A 2 8.94 1.89 -16.77
CA PRO A 2 7.93 1.26 -15.92
C PRO A 2 6.83 2.29 -15.61
N GLU A 3 5.60 1.83 -15.47
CA GLU A 3 4.46 2.66 -15.07
C GLU A 3 4.78 3.27 -13.69
N THR A 4 4.90 4.60 -13.61
CA THR A 4 5.27 5.29 -12.38
C THR A 4 4.06 5.61 -11.50
N GLU A 5 2.87 5.63 -12.10
CA GLU A 5 1.63 6.00 -11.43
C GLU A 5 0.62 4.85 -11.48
N ILE A 6 -0.10 4.65 -10.39
CA ILE A 6 -1.07 3.55 -10.20
C ILE A 6 -2.20 3.63 -11.22
N GLU A 7 -2.66 4.84 -11.55
CA GLU A 7 -3.74 5.07 -12.52
C GLU A 7 -3.37 4.71 -13.95
N ASN A 8 -2.06 4.69 -14.27
CA ASN A 8 -1.55 4.32 -15.57
C ASN A 8 -1.34 2.81 -15.73
N CYS A 9 -1.59 2.01 -14.68
CA CYS A 9 -1.50 0.56 -14.77
C CYS A 9 -2.62 -0.01 -15.66
N SER A 10 -2.24 -0.95 -16.53
CA SER A 10 -3.17 -1.68 -17.41
C SER A 10 -4.34 -2.38 -16.69
N ARG A 11 -4.17 -2.66 -15.38
CA ARG A 11 -5.21 -3.20 -14.51
C ARG A 11 -5.36 -2.27 -13.32
N ARG A 12 -6.60 -2.13 -12.86
CA ARG A 12 -6.95 -1.49 -11.59
C ARG A 12 -6.08 -2.06 -10.46
N PHE A 13 -5.09 -1.30 -10.03
CA PHE A 13 -4.15 -1.66 -8.98
C PHE A 13 -4.48 -0.92 -7.68
N ALA A 14 -4.38 -1.63 -6.57
CA ALA A 14 -4.47 -1.04 -5.24
C ALA A 14 -3.42 -1.64 -4.30
N ALA A 15 -2.75 -0.81 -3.52
CA ALA A 15 -1.87 -1.29 -2.44
C ALA A 15 -2.43 -0.87 -1.09
N VAL A 16 -2.26 -1.72 -0.08
CA VAL A 16 -2.75 -1.44 1.27
C VAL A 16 -1.57 -1.35 2.21
N ALA A 17 -1.43 -0.20 2.84
CA ALA A 17 -0.48 -0.01 3.93
C ALA A 17 -1.22 0.30 5.22
N THR A 18 -0.56 0.10 6.34
CA THR A 18 -1.07 0.43 7.66
C THR A 18 -0.29 1.61 8.22
N ASN A 19 -0.99 2.61 8.76
CA ASN A 19 -0.35 3.66 9.53
C ASN A 19 0.12 3.12 10.88
N LEU A 20 1.43 3.14 11.12
CA LEU A 20 2.05 2.65 12.35
C LEU A 20 1.60 3.39 13.60
N SER A 21 1.33 4.70 13.50
CA SER A 21 0.96 5.54 14.64
C SER A 21 -0.51 5.41 15.03
N THR A 22 -1.40 5.18 14.05
CA THR A 22 -2.86 5.16 14.28
C THR A 22 -3.50 3.78 14.12
N GLY A 23 -2.78 2.81 13.55
CA GLY A 23 -3.31 1.48 13.24
C GLY A 23 -4.36 1.45 12.12
N ARG A 24 -4.52 2.55 11.37
CA ARG A 24 -5.50 2.65 10.29
C ARG A 24 -4.92 2.15 8.98
N GLU A 25 -5.72 1.40 8.22
CA GLU A 25 -5.40 1.05 6.84
C GLU A 25 -5.47 2.28 5.94
N LEU A 26 -4.56 2.34 4.98
CA LEU A 26 -4.44 3.37 3.97
C LEU A 26 -4.38 2.69 2.60
N TRP A 27 -5.29 3.08 1.72
CA TRP A 27 -5.46 2.45 0.42
C TRP A 27 -4.89 3.36 -0.66
N PHE A 28 -3.89 2.86 -1.37
CA PHE A 28 -3.28 3.53 -2.51
C PHE A 28 -3.94 3.04 -3.79
N THR A 29 -4.74 3.88 -4.42
CA THR A 29 -5.40 3.60 -5.71
C THR A 29 -4.98 4.56 -6.82
N GLU A 30 -4.19 5.58 -6.48
CA GLU A 30 -3.74 6.66 -7.36
C GLU A 30 -2.40 7.22 -6.86
N GLY A 31 -1.65 7.91 -7.71
CA GLY A 31 -0.32 8.43 -7.38
C GLY A 31 0.83 7.43 -7.61
N ASP A 32 1.97 7.63 -6.94
CA ASP A 32 3.22 6.89 -7.20
C ASP A 32 3.12 5.40 -6.84
N LEU A 33 3.26 4.56 -7.87
CA LEU A 33 3.18 3.10 -7.76
C LEU A 33 4.32 2.52 -6.91
N HIS A 34 5.53 3.04 -7.07
CA HIS A 34 6.69 2.55 -6.33
C HIS A 34 6.58 2.87 -4.84
N LEU A 35 6.10 4.06 -4.51
CA LEU A 35 5.84 4.44 -3.13
C LEU A 35 4.78 3.53 -2.51
N ALA A 36 3.68 3.28 -3.23
CA ALA A 36 2.59 2.44 -2.75
C ALA A 36 3.04 0.99 -2.49
N ILE A 37 3.77 0.39 -3.44
CA ILE A 37 4.36 -0.95 -3.28
C ILE A 37 5.33 -0.99 -2.09
N ARG A 38 6.19 0.03 -1.97
CA ARG A 38 7.19 0.11 -0.90
C ARG A 38 6.53 0.25 0.48
N ALA A 39 5.45 1.03 0.58
CA ALA A 39 4.69 1.19 1.81
C ALA A 39 3.99 -0.12 2.20
N SER A 40 3.44 -0.83 1.20
CA SER A 40 2.83 -2.15 1.36
C SER A 40 3.85 -3.17 1.88
N CYS A 41 4.98 -3.37 1.21
CA CYS A 41 5.96 -4.39 1.63
C CYS A 41 6.85 -3.97 2.83
N SER A 42 6.51 -2.88 3.53
CA SER A 42 7.32 -2.35 4.63
C SER A 42 7.01 -3.07 5.95
N ILE A 43 7.44 -4.33 6.04
CA ILE A 43 7.19 -5.18 7.21
C ILE A 43 7.96 -4.66 8.44
N PRO A 44 7.27 -4.34 9.57
CA PRO A 44 7.91 -3.94 10.80
C PRO A 44 8.95 -4.97 11.26
N GLY A 45 10.18 -4.53 11.49
CA GLY A 45 11.29 -5.39 11.91
C GLY A 45 12.13 -5.97 10.78
N LEU A 46 11.64 -5.97 9.54
CA LEU A 46 12.43 -6.37 8.35
C LEU A 46 12.82 -5.16 7.49
N MET A 47 11.89 -4.22 7.28
CA MET A 47 12.13 -3.00 6.51
C MET A 47 11.81 -1.74 7.33
N ALA A 48 12.46 -0.64 6.99
CA ALA A 48 12.18 0.66 7.60
C ALA A 48 10.82 1.20 7.14
N PRO A 49 9.99 1.73 8.06
CA PRO A 49 8.68 2.29 7.72
C PRO A 49 8.81 3.40 6.68
N VAL A 50 7.81 3.51 5.81
CA VAL A 50 7.79 4.52 4.75
C VAL A 50 7.11 5.79 5.25
N ALA A 51 7.79 6.92 5.19
CA ALA A 51 7.20 8.22 5.50
C ALA A 51 6.35 8.70 4.31
N HIS A 52 5.05 8.90 4.52
CA HIS A 52 4.16 9.44 3.50
C HIS A 52 3.06 10.30 4.15
N ASN A 53 2.83 11.50 3.60
CA ASN A 53 1.85 12.48 4.11
C ASN A 53 1.95 12.75 5.63
N GLY A 54 3.17 12.76 6.18
CA GLY A 54 3.41 12.99 7.61
C GLY A 54 3.11 11.79 8.51
N TYR A 55 2.81 10.63 7.94
CA TYR A 55 2.59 9.38 8.66
C TYR A 55 3.69 8.36 8.35
N TRP A 56 3.92 7.45 9.29
CA TRP A 56 4.75 6.28 9.09
C TRP A 56 3.87 5.11 8.65
N LEU A 57 4.14 4.60 7.47
CA LEU A 57 3.42 3.48 6.88
C LEU A 57 4.24 2.20 7.01
N VAL A 58 3.54 1.14 7.35
CA VAL A 58 4.05 -0.22 7.47
C VAL A 58 3.11 -1.17 6.74
N ASP A 59 3.50 -2.43 6.67
CA ASP A 59 2.80 -3.46 5.92
C ASP A 59 1.32 -3.61 6.26
N GLY A 60 0.49 -3.74 5.21
CA GLY A 60 -0.96 -3.87 5.30
C GLY A 60 -1.41 -5.14 5.99
N ALA A 61 -0.61 -6.22 5.91
CA ALA A 61 -0.94 -7.51 6.51
C ALA A 61 -0.88 -7.50 8.04
N VAL A 62 -0.25 -6.49 8.66
CA VAL A 62 -0.22 -6.31 10.11
C VAL A 62 -1.63 -6.05 10.68
N VAL A 63 -2.48 -5.32 9.93
CA VAL A 63 -3.84 -4.96 10.38
C VAL A 63 -4.91 -5.71 9.61
N ASN A 64 -4.75 -5.90 8.30
CA ASN A 64 -5.73 -6.55 7.46
C ASN A 64 -5.05 -7.48 6.44
N PRO A 65 -4.73 -8.73 6.85
CA PRO A 65 -4.04 -9.67 5.96
C PRO A 65 -4.86 -10.13 4.76
N ILE A 66 -6.18 -9.85 4.71
CA ILE A 66 -7.03 -10.23 3.57
C ILE A 66 -8.13 -9.17 3.36
N PRO A 67 -7.85 -8.06 2.63
CA PRO A 67 -8.86 -7.05 2.35
C PRO A 67 -9.78 -7.52 1.20
N ILE A 68 -10.80 -8.30 1.57
CA ILE A 68 -11.80 -8.91 0.65
C ILE A 68 -12.59 -7.83 -0.10
N SER A 69 -12.76 -6.65 0.51
CA SER A 69 -13.48 -5.52 -0.08
C SER A 69 -12.76 -4.92 -1.28
N LEU A 70 -11.43 -4.87 -1.25
CA LEU A 70 -10.61 -4.30 -2.32
C LEU A 70 -10.27 -5.31 -3.42
N THR A 71 -9.96 -6.54 -3.04
CA THR A 71 -9.63 -7.65 -3.98
C THR A 71 -10.77 -7.97 -4.95
N ARG A 72 -12.01 -7.60 -4.63
CA ARG A 72 -13.16 -7.77 -5.55
C ARG A 72 -13.13 -6.81 -6.74
N ALA A 73 -12.45 -5.68 -6.64
CA ALA A 73 -12.44 -4.63 -7.67
C ALA A 73 -11.04 -4.30 -8.22
N TRP A 74 -9.98 -4.67 -7.52
CA TRP A 74 -8.60 -4.29 -7.82
C TRP A 74 -7.64 -5.47 -7.68
N VAL A 75 -6.56 -5.46 -8.47
CA VAL A 75 -5.37 -6.26 -8.21
C VAL A 75 -4.69 -5.68 -6.97
N LEU A 76 -4.51 -6.51 -5.95
CA LEU A 76 -4.08 -6.06 -4.63
C LEU A 76 -2.67 -6.54 -4.29
N ILE A 77 -1.87 -5.64 -3.73
CA ILE A 77 -0.62 -5.95 -3.04
C ILE A 77 -0.76 -5.59 -1.56
N LEU A 78 -0.27 -6.49 -0.71
CA LEU A 78 -0.12 -6.32 0.74
C LEU A 78 1.33 -6.04 1.08
#